data_AF-A0A6J7Q5A2-F1
#
_entry.id   AF-A0A6J7Q5A2-F1
#
_cell.length_a   1.000
_cell.length_b   1.000
_cell.length_c   1.000
_cell.angle_alpha   90.00
_cell.angle_beta   90.00
_cell.angle_gamma   90.00
#
_symmetry.space_group_name_H-M   'P 1'
#
loop_
_entity.id
_entity.type
_entity.pdbx_description
1 polymer ?
#
loop_
_entity_poly.entity_id
_entity_poly.type
_entity_poly.pdbx_seq_one_letter_code
_entity_poly.pdbx_strand_id
1 'polypeptide(L)'
;MLSTQVKHVGIRDGIPSGYEVFIDGARLATGLDALDWVRRAEDLGAGEIVVNSIDRDGTGEGYEIEITRAVADAVNVPVIASGGAGTAQHIADGLTAGAAQAAIISSMLYSPRVERNSTVRELKDALGALGVQMRPWVD
;
A
#
# COMPACT_ATOMS: atom_id res chain seq x y z
N MET A 1 -4.38 -6.36 13.02
CA MET A 1 -3.93 -5.48 11.92
C MET A 1 -2.56 -4.93 12.26
N LEU A 2 -1.59 -5.04 11.36
CA LEU A 2 -0.36 -4.25 11.37
C LEU A 2 -0.51 -3.12 10.35
N SER A 3 -0.17 -1.89 10.72
CA SER A 3 0.10 -0.83 9.76
C SER A 3 1.58 -0.47 9.84
N THR A 4 2.30 -0.59 8.73
CA THR A 4 3.75 -0.40 8.70
C THR A 4 4.18 0.62 7.65
N GLN A 5 5.18 1.41 8.01
CA GLN A 5 5.82 2.39 7.13
C GLN A 5 7.12 1.79 6.61
N VAL A 6 7.26 1.67 5.29
CA VAL A 6 8.42 1.04 4.67
C VAL A 6 9.12 2.01 3.73
N LYS A 7 10.45 1.98 3.71
CA LYS A 7 11.27 2.78 2.81
C LYS A 7 12.32 1.91 2.13
N HIS A 8 12.53 2.11 0.84
CA HIS A 8 13.62 1.48 0.12
C HIS A 8 14.95 2.10 0.56
N VAL A 9 15.84 1.27 1.11
CA VAL A 9 17.17 1.65 1.60
C VAL A 9 18.29 0.87 0.91
N GLY A 10 17.93 0.00 -0.04
CA GLY A 10 18.86 -0.91 -0.73
C GLY A 10 19.23 -2.13 0.13
N ILE A 11 19.64 -3.20 -0.55
CA ILE A 11 20.01 -4.48 0.10
C ILE A 11 21.29 -4.28 0.91
N ARG A 12 21.25 -4.69 2.18
CA ARG A 12 22.39 -4.66 3.10
C ARG A 12 22.23 -5.67 4.24
N ASP A 13 23.30 -5.87 5.01
CA ASP A 13 23.26 -6.73 6.20
C ASP A 13 22.12 -6.30 7.15
N GLY A 14 21.26 -7.25 7.51
CA GLY A 14 20.07 -7.01 8.33
C GLY A 14 18.83 -6.53 7.57
N ILE A 15 18.96 -6.11 6.30
CA ILE A 15 17.86 -5.65 5.42
C ILE A 15 17.95 -6.37 4.05
N PRO A 16 17.78 -7.71 3.99
CA PRO A 16 17.91 -8.47 2.76
C PRO A 16 16.84 -8.14 1.69
N SER A 17 15.67 -7.61 2.08
CA SER A 17 14.64 -7.18 1.12
C SER A 17 14.97 -5.86 0.43
N GLY A 18 15.91 -5.08 0.99
CA GLY A 18 16.16 -3.69 0.59
C GLY A 18 15.16 -2.67 1.13
N TYR A 19 14.16 -3.11 1.91
CA TYR A 19 13.15 -2.25 2.52
C TYR A 19 13.25 -2.28 4.04
N GLU A 20 13.30 -1.11 4.66
CA GLU A 20 13.41 -0.95 6.10
C GLU A 20 12.12 -0.37 6.71
N VAL A 21 11.77 -0.83 7.90
CA VAL A 21 10.63 -0.33 8.66
C VAL A 21 10.99 0.98 9.37
N PHE A 22 10.09 1.94 9.29
CA PHE A 22 10.17 3.22 9.99
C PHE A 22 9.03 3.39 10.99
N ILE A 23 9.29 4.13 12.05
CA ILE A 23 8.32 4.52 13.08
C ILE A 23 8.36 6.03 13.31
N ASP A 24 7.60 6.53 14.29
CA ASP A 24 7.48 7.96 14.60
C ASP A 24 7.13 8.79 13.35
N GLY A 25 6.05 8.41 12.65
CA GLY A 25 5.60 9.13 11.46
C GLY A 25 6.64 9.15 10.34
N ALA A 26 7.25 7.99 10.07
CA ALA A 26 8.28 7.80 9.03
C ALA A 26 9.61 8.54 9.28
N ARG A 27 9.89 9.00 10.51
CA ARG A 27 11.12 9.75 10.84
C ARG A 27 12.23 8.89 11.41
N LEU A 28 11.89 7.79 12.08
CA LEU A 28 12.87 6.96 12.78
C LEU A 28 13.00 5.59 12.11
N ALA A 29 14.18 5.31 11.56
CA ALA A 29 14.55 4.01 11.01
C ALA A 29 14.73 2.99 12.14
N THR A 30 14.21 1.78 12.00
CA THR A 30 14.20 0.77 13.08
C THR A 30 15.34 -0.24 12.98
N GLY A 31 16.01 -0.32 11.84
CA GLY A 31 16.95 -1.40 11.52
C GLY A 31 16.29 -2.75 11.22
N LEU A 32 14.95 -2.80 11.09
CA LEU A 32 14.22 -4.03 10.78
C LEU A 32 13.92 -4.13 9.29
N ASP A 33 14.19 -5.30 8.73
CA ASP A 33 13.75 -5.66 7.37
C ASP A 33 12.22 -5.70 7.30
N ALA A 34 11.66 -5.10 6.25
CA ALA A 34 10.22 -5.02 6.09
C ALA A 34 9.56 -6.39 5.95
N LEU A 35 10.17 -7.33 5.22
CA LEU A 35 9.59 -8.66 5.01
C LEU A 35 9.70 -9.53 6.26
N ASP A 36 10.81 -9.44 6.99
CA ASP A 36 10.94 -10.15 8.27
C ASP A 36 9.96 -9.61 9.31
N TRP A 37 9.72 -8.29 9.31
CA TRP A 37 8.78 -7.65 10.22
C TRP A 37 7.32 -8.06 9.97
N VAL A 38 6.87 -8.08 8.70
CA VAL A 38 5.47 -8.45 8.40
C VAL A 38 5.19 -9.93 8.69
N ARG A 39 6.15 -10.83 8.43
CA ARG A 39 6.03 -12.25 8.80
C ARG A 39 5.91 -12.42 10.31
N ARG A 40 6.78 -11.75 11.06
CA ARG A 40 6.72 -11.76 12.52
C ARG A 40 5.38 -11.20 13.03
N ALA A 41 4.84 -10.16 12.40
CA ALA A 41 3.55 -9.61 12.79
C ALA A 41 2.41 -10.60 12.55
N GLU A 42 2.41 -11.32 11.43
CA GLU A 42 1.47 -12.42 11.16
C GLU A 42 1.59 -13.52 12.23
N ASP A 43 2.81 -13.98 12.55
CA ASP A 43 3.05 -14.98 13.60
C ASP A 43 2.54 -14.54 14.99
N LEU A 44 2.54 -13.23 15.25
CA LEU A 44 2.01 -12.62 16.48
C LEU A 44 0.49 -12.40 16.44
N GLY A 45 -0.18 -12.78 15.35
CA GLY A 45 -1.64 -12.73 15.20
C GLY A 45 -2.18 -11.51 14.47
N ALA A 46 -1.37 -10.78 13.70
CA ALA A 46 -1.88 -9.72 12.84
C ALA A 46 -2.76 -10.31 11.72
N GLY A 47 -4.08 -10.06 11.78
CA GLY A 47 -5.02 -10.58 10.78
C GLY A 47 -5.05 -9.85 9.43
N GLU A 48 -4.27 -8.77 9.24
CA GLU A 48 -4.10 -8.04 7.98
C GLU A 48 -2.88 -7.09 8.08
N ILE A 49 -2.29 -6.75 6.94
CA ILE A 49 -1.09 -5.88 6.82
C ILE A 49 -1.39 -4.68 5.92
N VAL A 50 -1.21 -3.46 6.42
CA VAL A 50 -1.11 -2.26 5.58
C VAL A 50 0.35 -1.96 5.30
N VAL A 51 0.71 -1.95 4.01
CA VAL A 51 2.03 -1.54 3.54
C VAL A 51 1.93 -0.10 3.04
N ASN A 52 2.48 0.85 3.81
CA ASN A 52 2.60 2.23 3.38
C ASN A 52 4.02 2.52 2.91
N SER A 53 4.20 2.75 1.60
CA SER A 53 5.51 3.12 1.05
C SER A 53 5.79 4.60 1.28
N ILE A 54 6.85 4.90 2.03
CA ILE A 54 7.33 6.26 2.28
C ILE A 54 7.80 6.92 0.98
N ASP A 55 8.38 6.15 0.06
CA ASP A 55 8.92 6.67 -1.19
C ASP A 55 7.82 7.13 -2.17
N ARG A 56 6.61 6.57 -2.03
CA ARG A 56 5.45 6.93 -2.86
C ARG A 56 4.43 7.82 -2.14
N ASP A 57 4.48 7.93 -0.82
CA ASP A 57 3.46 8.67 -0.09
C ASP A 57 3.39 10.14 -0.52
N GLY A 58 2.17 10.60 -0.82
CA GLY A 58 1.91 11.96 -1.30
C GLY A 58 2.38 12.30 -2.72
N THR A 59 3.03 11.40 -3.46
CA THR A 59 3.54 11.70 -4.82
C THR A 59 2.43 11.74 -5.88
N GLY A 60 1.39 10.90 -5.73
CA GLY A 60 0.34 10.73 -6.74
C GLY A 60 0.76 9.85 -7.92
N GLU A 61 1.97 9.29 -7.90
CA GLU A 61 2.58 8.52 -9.00
C GLU A 61 2.33 7.00 -8.92
N GLY A 62 1.42 6.57 -8.05
CA GLY A 62 1.04 5.18 -7.86
C GLY A 62 1.63 4.56 -6.60
N TYR A 63 1.11 3.38 -6.24
CA TYR A 63 1.66 2.58 -5.14
C TYR A 63 3.05 2.05 -5.50
N GLU A 64 3.82 1.68 -4.48
CA GLU A 64 5.08 0.97 -4.70
C GLU A 64 4.74 -0.53 -4.90
N ILE A 65 4.77 -0.98 -6.15
CA ILE A 65 4.27 -2.30 -6.53
C ILE A 65 5.21 -3.42 -6.08
N GLU A 66 6.52 -3.20 -6.06
CA GLU A 66 7.50 -4.22 -5.71
C GLU A 66 7.37 -4.65 -4.24
N ILE A 67 7.35 -3.70 -3.30
CA ILE A 67 7.18 -4.00 -1.88
C ILE A 67 5.77 -4.46 -1.55
N THR A 68 4.74 -3.91 -2.21
CA THR A 68 3.37 -4.38 -2.03
C THR A 68 3.26 -5.84 -2.43
N ARG A 69 3.82 -6.21 -3.59
CA ARG A 69 3.86 -7.59 -4.07
C ARG A 69 4.68 -8.50 -3.18
N ALA A 70 5.88 -8.05 -2.79
CA ALA A 70 6.77 -8.83 -1.94
C ALA A 70 6.15 -9.13 -0.57
N VAL A 71 5.38 -8.19 0.00
CA VAL A 71 4.62 -8.43 1.24
C VAL A 71 3.45 -9.38 0.99
N ALA A 72 2.67 -9.18 -0.08
CA ALA A 72 1.57 -10.09 -0.44
C ALA A 72 2.03 -11.54 -0.66
N ASP A 73 3.22 -11.74 -1.23
CA ASP A 73 3.81 -13.07 -1.40
C ASP A 73 4.41 -13.64 -0.09
N ALA A 74 4.66 -12.81 0.92
CA ALA A 74 5.35 -13.18 2.16
C ALA A 74 4.42 -13.59 3.32
N VAL A 75 3.13 -13.24 3.27
CA VAL A 75 2.14 -13.49 4.34
C VAL A 75 0.87 -14.15 3.78
N ASN A 76 0.09 -14.80 4.64
CA ASN A 76 -1.19 -15.43 4.26
C ASN A 76 -2.41 -14.56 4.60
N VAL A 77 -2.22 -13.51 5.39
CA VAL A 77 -3.26 -12.54 5.74
C VAL A 77 -3.43 -11.47 4.66
N PRO A 78 -4.61 -10.83 4.56
CA PRO A 78 -4.84 -9.77 3.57
C PRO A 78 -3.85 -8.61 3.68
N VAL A 79 -3.37 -8.14 2.53
CA VAL A 79 -2.49 -6.99 2.35
C VAL A 79 -3.27 -5.82 1.76
N ILE A 80 -2.98 -4.63 2.26
CA ILE A 80 -3.60 -3.38 1.86
C ILE A 80 -2.49 -2.44 1.33
N ALA A 81 -2.59 -2.07 0.06
CA ALA A 81 -1.67 -1.11 -0.56
C ALA A 81 -1.98 0.32 -0.06
N SER A 82 -0.96 1.07 0.36
CA SER A 82 -1.11 2.45 0.84
C SER A 82 0.06 3.34 0.42
N GLY A 83 -0.22 4.62 0.19
CA GLY A 83 0.76 5.64 -0.20
C GLY A 83 1.00 5.73 -1.71
N GLY A 84 0.57 6.84 -2.31
CA GLY A 84 0.98 7.24 -3.67
C GLY A 84 -0.07 7.19 -4.78
N ALA A 85 -1.22 6.56 -4.58
CA ALA A 85 -2.26 6.54 -5.63
C ALA A 85 -2.80 7.94 -5.98
N GLY A 86 -2.68 8.29 -7.26
CA GLY A 86 -3.28 9.48 -7.89
C GLY A 86 -4.34 9.21 -8.97
N THR A 87 -4.51 7.98 -9.43
CA THR A 87 -5.46 7.62 -10.52
C THR A 87 -6.16 6.29 -10.21
N ALA A 88 -7.27 6.00 -10.90
CA ALA A 88 -7.93 4.69 -10.80
C ALA A 88 -7.03 3.54 -11.30
N GLN A 89 -6.18 3.79 -12.30
CA GLN A 89 -5.20 2.82 -12.76
C GLN A 89 -4.21 2.45 -11.66
N HIS A 90 -3.71 3.44 -10.90
CA HIS A 90 -2.83 3.17 -9.76
C HIS A 90 -3.49 2.27 -8.71
N ILE A 91 -4.81 2.43 -8.50
CA ILE A 91 -5.57 1.54 -7.61
C ILE A 91 -5.64 0.13 -8.19
N ALA A 92 -5.96 0.00 -9.49
CA ALA A 92 -5.99 -1.28 -10.17
C ALA A 92 -4.63 -1.99 -10.12
N ASP A 93 -3.53 -1.28 -10.31
CA ASP A 93 -2.17 -1.84 -10.26
C ASP A 93 -1.84 -2.40 -8.86
N GLY A 94 -2.22 -1.68 -7.80
CA GLY A 94 -2.06 -2.16 -6.42
C GLY A 94 -2.82 -3.45 -6.15
N LEU A 95 -4.06 -3.56 -6.66
CA LEU A 95 -4.93 -4.73 -6.49
C LEU A 95 -4.54 -5.92 -7.38
N THR A 96 -3.84 -5.67 -8.49
CA THR A 96 -3.50 -6.70 -9.49
C THR A 96 -2.02 -7.04 -9.46
N ALA A 97 -1.15 -6.16 -9.99
CA ALA A 97 0.30 -6.37 -10.01
C ALA A 97 0.88 -6.46 -8.59
N GLY A 98 0.39 -5.61 -7.68
CA GLY A 98 0.75 -5.62 -6.26
C GLY A 98 0.12 -6.77 -5.45
N ALA A 99 -0.86 -7.48 -6.03
CA ALA A 99 -1.59 -8.58 -5.38
C ALA A 99 -2.24 -8.23 -4.02
N ALA A 100 -2.46 -6.94 -3.73
CA ALA A 100 -3.13 -6.51 -2.51
C ALA A 100 -4.64 -6.81 -2.59
N GLN A 101 -5.25 -7.17 -1.45
CA GLN A 101 -6.70 -7.42 -1.37
C GLN A 101 -7.50 -6.12 -1.22
N ALA A 102 -6.85 -5.04 -0.77
CA ALA A 102 -7.46 -3.71 -0.70
C ALA A 102 -6.43 -2.60 -0.98
N ALA A 103 -6.95 -1.39 -1.19
CA ALA A 103 -6.14 -0.20 -1.40
C ALA A 103 -6.69 0.96 -0.57
N ILE A 104 -5.81 1.71 0.09
CA ILE A 104 -6.13 2.95 0.80
C ILE A 104 -5.84 4.14 -0.11
N ILE A 105 -6.78 5.07 -0.18
CA ILE A 105 -6.66 6.33 -0.90
C ILE A 105 -6.97 7.49 0.04
N SER A 106 -6.27 8.61 -0.14
CA SER A 106 -6.40 9.82 0.68
C SER A 106 -6.50 11.05 -0.24
N SER A 107 -5.39 11.43 -0.86
CA SER A 107 -5.31 12.68 -1.64
C SER A 107 -6.33 12.79 -2.77
N MET A 108 -6.66 11.66 -3.41
CA MET A 108 -7.66 11.61 -4.48
C MET A 108 -9.05 12.07 -4.03
N LEU A 109 -9.40 11.94 -2.75
CA LEU A 109 -10.75 12.21 -2.24
C LEU A 109 -10.94 13.63 -1.69
N TYR A 110 -9.89 14.27 -1.15
CA TYR A 110 -10.06 15.55 -0.44
C TYR A 110 -8.82 16.45 -0.41
N SER A 111 -7.72 16.10 -1.07
CA SER A 111 -6.53 16.97 -1.05
C SER A 111 -6.76 18.23 -1.88
N PRO A 112 -6.40 19.42 -1.39
CA PRO A 112 -6.42 20.65 -2.18
C PRO A 112 -5.27 20.70 -3.22
N ARG A 113 -4.36 19.71 -3.21
CA ARG A 113 -3.23 19.62 -4.14
C ARG A 113 -3.57 18.91 -5.45
N VAL A 114 -4.75 18.28 -5.54
CA VAL A 114 -5.24 17.71 -6.79
C VAL A 114 -6.23 18.67 -7.43
N GLU A 115 -6.18 18.79 -8.76
CA GLU A 115 -7.05 19.71 -9.51
C GLU A 115 -8.53 19.45 -9.26
N ARG A 116 -8.89 18.16 -9.14
CA ARG A 116 -10.23 17.71 -8.85
C ARG A 116 -10.20 16.47 -7.97
N ASN A 117 -10.95 16.48 -6.88
CA ASN A 117 -11.16 15.29 -6.07
C ASN A 117 -12.19 14.35 -6.74
N SER A 118 -11.91 13.05 -6.68
CA SER A 118 -12.84 12.01 -7.11
C SER A 118 -13.74 11.61 -5.95
N THR A 119 -14.96 11.20 -6.26
CA THR A 119 -15.84 10.52 -5.31
C THR A 119 -15.55 9.02 -5.26
N VAL A 120 -15.95 8.36 -4.18
CA VAL A 120 -15.85 6.89 -4.08
C VAL A 120 -16.65 6.19 -5.19
N ARG A 121 -17.80 6.75 -5.60
CA ARG A 121 -18.61 6.20 -6.69
C ARG A 121 -17.85 6.23 -8.01
N GLU A 122 -17.30 7.38 -8.39
CA GLU A 122 -16.55 7.52 -9.64
C GLU A 122 -15.33 6.59 -9.69
N LEU A 123 -14.64 6.40 -8.56
CA LEU A 123 -13.52 5.48 -8.50
C LEU A 123 -13.96 4.02 -8.64
N LYS A 124 -15.10 3.64 -8.05
CA LYS A 124 -15.67 2.29 -8.24
C LYS A 124 -16.06 2.06 -9.70
N ASP A 125 -16.68 3.04 -10.35
CA ASP A 125 -17.07 2.95 -11.77
C ASP A 125 -15.84 2.82 -12.67
N ALA A 126 -14.80 3.64 -12.43
CA ALA A 126 -13.55 3.57 -13.16
C ALA A 126 -12.82 2.23 -12.95
N LEU A 127 -12.79 1.71 -11.72
CA LEU A 127 -12.21 0.39 -11.41
C LEU A 127 -12.98 -0.75 -12.09
N GLY A 128 -14.31 -0.66 -12.11
CA GLY A 128 -15.15 -1.59 -12.86
C GLY A 128 -14.85 -1.57 -14.36
N ALA A 129 -14.65 -0.39 -14.94
CA ALA A 129 -14.25 -0.23 -16.35
C ALA A 129 -12.84 -0.80 -16.65
N LEU A 130 -11.96 -0.86 -15.64
CA LEU A 130 -10.64 -1.53 -15.71
C LEU A 130 -10.71 -3.04 -15.45
N GLY A 131 -11.91 -3.60 -15.24
CA GLY A 131 -12.11 -5.03 -14.99
C GLY A 131 -11.90 -5.47 -13.54
N VAL A 132 -11.67 -4.54 -12.60
CA VAL A 132 -11.56 -4.84 -11.18
C VAL A 132 -12.94 -5.08 -10.59
N GLN A 133 -13.12 -6.23 -9.91
CA GLN A 133 -14.38 -6.55 -9.25
C GLN A 133 -14.56 -5.69 -8.00
N MET A 134 -15.59 -4.86 -7.99
CA MET A 134 -15.90 -3.95 -6.90
C MET A 134 -17.19 -4.33 -6.19
N ARG A 135 -17.25 -4.10 -4.87
CA ARG A 135 -18.52 -4.19 -4.14
C ARG A 135 -19.51 -3.16 -4.73
N PRO A 136 -20.75 -3.59 -5.09
CA PRO A 136 -21.76 -2.70 -5.66
C PRO A 136 -21.97 -1.43 -4.82
N TRP A 137 -22.27 -0.33 -5.49
CA TRP A 137 -22.74 0.87 -4.81
C TRP A 137 -24.16 0.62 -4.26
N VAL A 138 -24.43 1.13 -3.06
CA VAL A 138 -25.77 1.14 -2.46
C VAL A 138 -26.07 2.58 -2.10
N ASP A 139 -27.20 3.09 -2.58
CA ASP A 139 -27.67 4.45 -2.34
C ASP A 139 -28.23 4.65 -0.92
#